data_AF-A0A6A4GC52-F1
#
_entry.id   AF-A0A6A4GC52-F1
#
_cell.length_a   1.000
_cell.length_b   1.000
_cell.length_c   1.000
_cell.angle_alpha   90.00
_cell.angle_beta   90.00
_cell.angle_gamma   90.00
#
_symmetry.space_group_name_H-M   'P 1'
#
loop_
_entity.id
_entity.type
_entity.pdbx_description
1 polymer ?
#
loop_
_entity_poly.entity_id
_entity_poly.type
_entity_poly.pdbx_seq_one_letter_code
_entity_poly.pdbx_strand_id
1 'polypeptide(L)'
;MIRACRERGDQRGVDFWSYVLLVVEILEHHGMSEEEEGTISANFDGLMRDQVIKKVKNLWWRHPWFRELFQIVDSAPVVEKLLFHRAGGARVPRVRVTDVDRRQPPVGMPLSFFRQGYLDSLLPIDRSDLKVKEDTSIPVYNFVGFDPNRVPSASASSGMETT
;
A
#
# COMPACT_ATOMS: atom_id res chain seq x y z
N MET A 1 -12.93 -0.26 -8.41
CA MET A 1 -11.84 -0.75 -9.28
C MET A 1 -12.13 -2.13 -9.86
N ILE A 2 -12.26 -3.21 -9.08
CA ILE A 2 -12.50 -4.58 -9.59
C ILE A 2 -13.60 -4.64 -10.67
N ARG A 3 -14.78 -4.06 -10.38
CA ARG A 3 -15.89 -4.02 -11.34
C ARG A 3 -15.53 -3.30 -12.65
N ALA A 4 -14.84 -2.17 -12.59
CA ALA A 4 -14.43 -1.43 -13.79
C ALA A 4 -13.40 -2.21 -14.62
N CYS A 5 -12.47 -2.93 -13.98
CA CYS A 5 -11.54 -3.82 -14.68
C CYS A 5 -12.29 -4.97 -15.37
N ARG A 6 -13.29 -5.57 -14.71
CA ARG A 6 -14.16 -6.60 -15.33
C ARG A 6 -14.91 -6.07 -16.55
N GLU A 7 -15.51 -4.89 -16.44
CA GLU A 7 -16.24 -4.24 -17.54
C GLU A 7 -15.32 -3.93 -18.74
N ARG A 8 -14.02 -3.75 -18.51
CA ARG A 8 -12.99 -3.53 -19.55
C ARG A 8 -12.30 -4.81 -20.05
N GLY A 9 -12.60 -5.98 -19.47
CA GLY A 9 -11.89 -7.23 -19.76
C GLY A 9 -10.43 -7.24 -19.28
N ASP A 10 -10.06 -6.38 -18.35
CA ASP A 10 -8.71 -6.28 -17.79
C ASP A 10 -8.53 -7.25 -16.62
N GLN A 11 -8.15 -8.50 -16.93
CA GLN A 11 -7.96 -9.53 -15.91
C GLN A 11 -6.81 -9.20 -14.94
N ARG A 12 -5.73 -8.57 -15.42
CA ARG A 12 -4.59 -8.19 -14.58
C ARG A 12 -5.00 -7.16 -13.53
N GLY A 13 -5.81 -6.18 -13.92
CA GLY A 13 -6.42 -5.23 -12.99
C GLY A 13 -7.36 -5.92 -11.99
N VAL A 14 -8.18 -6.88 -12.43
CA VAL A 14 -9.03 -7.67 -11.52
C VAL A 14 -8.20 -8.38 -10.46
N ASP A 15 -7.14 -9.06 -10.86
CA ASP A 15 -6.27 -9.81 -9.94
C ASP A 15 -5.59 -8.86 -8.94
N PHE A 16 -5.05 -7.74 -9.44
CA PHE A 16 -4.41 -6.73 -8.60
C PHE A 16 -5.36 -6.13 -7.58
N TRP A 17 -6.53 -5.65 -8.00
CA TRP A 17 -7.49 -5.02 -7.11
C TRP A 17 -8.15 -6.01 -6.14
N SER A 18 -8.25 -7.29 -6.52
CA SER A 18 -8.69 -8.36 -5.61
C SER A 18 -7.63 -8.65 -4.55
N TYR A 19 -6.35 -8.66 -4.93
CA TYR A 19 -5.25 -8.78 -3.98
C TYR A 19 -5.18 -7.59 -3.01
N VAL A 20 -5.34 -6.35 -3.51
CA VAL A 20 -5.41 -5.15 -2.66
C VAL A 20 -6.51 -5.30 -1.62
N LEU A 21 -7.71 -5.77 -2.02
CA LEU A 21 -8.83 -5.97 -1.10
C LEU A 21 -8.49 -6.98 0.00
N LEU A 22 -7.94 -8.13 -0.38
CA LEU A 22 -7.50 -9.17 0.57
C LEU A 22 -6.49 -8.61 1.58
N VAL A 23 -5.47 -7.87 1.11
CA VAL A 23 -4.45 -7.28 1.98
C VAL A 23 -5.05 -6.26 2.95
N VAL A 24 -5.98 -5.43 2.48
CA VAL A 24 -6.67 -4.42 3.30
C VAL A 24 -7.54 -5.09 4.37
N GLU A 25 -8.23 -6.18 4.05
CA GLU A 25 -9.03 -6.95 5.01
C GLU A 25 -8.18 -7.57 6.11
N ILE A 26 -6.93 -7.96 5.82
CA ILE A 26 -6.02 -8.56 6.81
C ILE A 26 -5.34 -7.49 7.67
N LEU A 27 -4.88 -6.41 7.05
CA LEU A 27 -4.20 -5.33 7.77
C LEU A 27 -5.18 -4.55 8.66
N GLU A 28 -6.44 -4.45 8.23
CA GLU A 28 -7.46 -3.62 8.87
C GLU A 28 -6.93 -2.20 9.20
N HIS A 29 -7.53 -1.53 10.17
CA HIS A 29 -7.07 -0.22 10.64
C HIS A 29 -5.66 -0.28 11.26
N HIS A 30 -5.30 -1.40 11.91
CA HIS A 30 -4.02 -1.57 12.60
C HIS A 30 -2.81 -1.65 11.67
N GLY A 31 -3.03 -2.01 10.41
CA GLY A 31 -1.98 -2.10 9.39
C GLY A 31 -1.91 -0.90 8.44
N MET A 32 -2.86 0.04 8.54
CA MET A 32 -2.84 1.31 7.79
C MET A 32 -1.98 2.34 8.50
N SER A 33 -0.93 2.83 7.85
CA SER A 33 -0.04 3.86 8.40
C SER A 33 -0.84 5.05 8.94
N GLU A 34 -0.51 5.51 10.15
CA GLU A 34 -1.05 6.78 10.64
C GLU A 34 -0.57 7.94 9.77
N GLU A 35 -1.46 8.92 9.63
CA GLU A 35 -1.25 10.13 8.85
C GLU A 35 -1.06 11.30 9.80
N GLU A 36 0.13 11.88 9.81
CA GLU A 36 0.38 13.12 10.52
C GLU A 36 0.27 14.30 9.57
N GLU A 37 -0.31 15.41 10.03
CA GLU A 37 -0.30 16.64 9.27
C GLU A 37 1.12 17.21 9.21
N GLY A 38 1.46 17.77 8.06
CA GLY A 38 2.72 18.48 7.86
C GLY A 38 2.59 19.52 6.77
N THR A 39 3.67 20.25 6.55
CA THR A 39 3.74 21.29 5.52
C THR A 39 4.99 21.07 4.68
N ILE A 40 4.87 21.20 3.36
CA ILE A 40 6.02 21.26 2.44
C ILE A 40 5.97 22.58 1.67
N SER A 41 7.13 23.14 1.36
CA SER A 41 7.21 24.27 0.43
C SER A 41 7.05 23.74 -0.99
N ALA A 42 5.98 24.12 -1.66
CA ALA A 42 5.69 23.73 -3.04
C ALA A 42 5.60 24.97 -3.92
N ASN A 43 6.12 24.85 -5.14
CA ASN A 43 6.06 25.91 -6.13
C ASN A 43 4.68 25.87 -6.82
N PHE A 44 3.92 26.95 -6.68
CA PHE A 44 2.69 27.19 -7.41
C PHE A 44 2.88 28.44 -8.27
N ASP A 45 2.93 28.27 -9.59
CA ASP A 45 3.05 29.37 -10.56
C ASP A 45 4.22 30.34 -10.29
N GLY A 46 5.37 29.81 -9.89
CA GLY A 46 6.58 30.58 -9.59
C GLY A 46 6.66 31.12 -8.16
N LEU A 47 5.62 30.93 -7.35
CA LEU A 47 5.58 31.33 -5.94
C LEU A 47 5.74 30.10 -5.04
N MET A 48 6.70 30.16 -4.12
CA MET A 48 6.82 29.15 -3.07
C MET A 48 5.71 29.38 -2.05
N ARG A 49 4.86 28.36 -1.86
CA ARG A 49 3.81 28.37 -0.85
C ARG A 49 3.88 27.09 -0.02
N ASP A 50 3.55 27.27 1.24
CA ASP A 50 3.39 26.17 2.17
C ASP A 50 2.12 25.38 1.84
N GLN A 51 2.29 24.12 1.46
CA GLN A 51 1.21 23.19 1.17
C GLN A 51 1.06 22.20 2.32
N VAL A 52 -0.16 22.09 2.84
CA VAL A 52 -0.51 21.05 3.81
C VAL A 52 -0.44 19.68 3.15
N ILE A 53 0.21 18.73 3.81
CA ILE A 53 0.37 17.35 3.39
C ILE A 53 0.01 16.39 4.52
N LYS A 54 -0.25 15.15 4.15
CA LYS A 54 -0.33 14.03 5.08
C LYS A 54 0.94 13.20 5.00
N LYS A 55 1.71 13.16 6.08
CA LYS A 55 2.91 12.33 6.20
C LYS A 55 2.49 10.90 6.48
N VAL A 56 2.89 9.98 5.60
CA VAL A 56 2.63 8.55 5.73
C VAL A 56 3.90 7.87 6.24
N LYS A 57 3.86 7.37 7.48
CA LYS A 57 4.99 6.71 8.14
C LYS A 57 5.10 5.23 7.79
N ASN A 58 6.30 4.67 7.96
CA ASN A 58 6.52 3.23 7.90
C ASN A 58 6.12 2.57 9.21
N LEU A 59 5.47 1.40 9.15
CA LEU A 59 5.32 0.55 10.33
C LEU A 59 6.57 -0.31 10.46
N TRP A 60 7.22 -0.26 11.62
CA TRP A 60 8.48 -0.98 11.86
C TRP A 60 8.38 -2.49 11.67
N TRP A 61 7.22 -3.07 11.95
CA TRP A 61 6.94 -4.50 11.83
C TRP A 61 6.44 -4.93 10.45
N ARG A 62 5.89 -4.03 9.63
CA ARG A 62 5.17 -4.38 8.39
C ARG A 62 6.12 -4.67 7.23
N HIS A 63 5.79 -5.64 6.40
CA HIS A 63 6.55 -5.95 5.19
C HIS A 63 6.66 -4.71 4.28
N PRO A 64 7.86 -4.33 3.79
CA PRO A 64 8.07 -3.09 3.05
C PRO A 64 7.31 -3.02 1.73
N TRP A 65 7.04 -4.13 1.05
CA TRP A 65 6.30 -4.10 -0.22
C TRP A 65 4.87 -3.59 -0.12
N PHE A 66 4.25 -3.65 1.07
CA PHE A 66 2.95 -3.02 1.25
C PHE A 66 3.00 -1.50 1.18
N ARG A 67 4.17 -0.87 1.40
CA ARG A 67 4.35 0.57 1.16
C ARG A 67 4.14 0.90 -0.32
N GLU A 68 4.72 0.07 -1.20
CA GLU A 68 4.62 0.19 -2.65
C GLU A 68 3.20 -0.13 -3.14
N LEU A 69 2.60 -1.22 -2.61
CA LEU A 69 1.19 -1.56 -2.89
C LEU A 69 0.28 -0.36 -2.62
N PHE A 70 0.36 0.23 -1.42
CA PHE A 70 -0.50 1.36 -1.07
C PHE A 70 -0.17 2.63 -1.86
N GLN A 71 1.04 2.76 -2.42
CA GLN A 71 1.37 3.89 -3.29
C GLN A 71 0.58 3.82 -4.59
N ILE A 72 0.46 2.63 -5.15
CA ILE A 72 -0.36 2.38 -6.33
C ILE A 72 -1.83 2.64 -5.99
N VAL A 73 -2.32 2.14 -4.85
CA VAL A 73 -3.71 2.39 -4.40
C VAL A 73 -3.99 3.88 -4.24
N ASP A 74 -3.07 4.63 -3.64
CA ASP A 74 -3.18 6.08 -3.45
C ASP A 74 -3.29 6.84 -4.79
N SER A 75 -2.68 6.32 -5.86
CA SER A 75 -2.70 6.94 -7.19
C SER A 75 -4.01 6.69 -7.95
N ALA A 76 -4.78 5.66 -7.59
CA ALA A 76 -5.95 5.21 -8.33
C ALA A 76 -6.99 6.31 -8.63
N PRO A 77 -7.31 7.24 -7.70
CA PRO A 77 -8.26 8.32 -7.98
C PRO A 77 -7.81 9.29 -9.08
N VAL A 78 -6.50 9.43 -9.30
CA VAL A 78 -5.96 10.31 -10.35
C VAL A 78 -6.11 9.64 -11.72
N VAL A 79 -5.95 8.32 -11.76
CA VAL A 79 -5.95 7.54 -13.00
C VAL A 79 -7.36 7.17 -13.43
N GLU A 80 -8.22 6.75 -12.50
CA GLU A 80 -9.55 6.24 -12.80
C GLU A 80 -10.64 7.30 -12.57
N LYS A 81 -10.60 8.35 -13.39
CA LYS A 81 -11.52 9.49 -13.28
C LYS A 81 -12.99 9.13 -13.49
N LEU A 82 -13.29 8.00 -14.13
CA LEU A 82 -14.66 7.52 -14.33
C LEU A 82 -15.27 6.92 -13.07
N LEU A 83 -14.46 6.41 -12.14
CA LEU A 83 -14.95 5.97 -10.83
C LEU A 83 -14.80 7.07 -9.79
N PHE A 84 -13.73 7.84 -9.87
CA PHE A 84 -13.40 8.89 -8.92
C PHE A 84 -13.69 10.26 -9.51
N HIS A 85 -14.98 10.56 -9.65
CA HIS A 85 -15.42 11.91 -9.98
C HIS A 85 -15.19 12.81 -8.77
N ARG A 86 -14.29 13.78 -8.91
CA ARG A 86 -13.98 14.71 -7.82
C ARG A 86 -15.12 15.72 -7.67
N ALA A 87 -15.92 15.54 -6.63
CA ALA A 87 -16.79 16.59 -6.09
C ALA A 87 -16.10 17.20 -4.86
N GLY A 88 -15.80 18.50 -4.88
CA GLY A 88 -15.28 19.25 -3.72
C GLY A 88 -13.79 19.67 -3.77
N GLY A 89 -13.25 19.97 -2.58
CA GLY A 89 -11.93 20.58 -2.37
C GLY A 89 -10.75 19.78 -2.91
N ALA A 90 -9.56 20.40 -2.93
CA ALA A 90 -8.33 19.74 -3.35
C ALA A 90 -7.95 18.62 -2.38
N ARG A 91 -7.56 17.46 -2.93
CA ARG A 91 -7.04 16.36 -2.12
C ARG A 91 -5.75 16.83 -1.45
N VAL A 92 -5.66 16.66 -0.14
CA VAL A 92 -4.42 16.85 0.60
C VAL A 92 -3.41 15.78 0.12
N PRO A 93 -2.25 16.17 -0.41
CA PRO A 93 -1.27 15.22 -0.90
C PRO A 93 -0.76 14.33 0.24
N ARG A 94 -0.58 13.05 -0.05
CA ARG A 94 0.04 12.09 0.87
C ARG A 94 1.51 11.96 0.50
N VAL A 95 2.40 12.27 1.45
CA VAL A 95 3.85 12.19 1.26
C VAL A 95 4.39 11.09 2.16
N ARG A 96 5.02 10.08 1.56
CA ARG A 96 5.63 8.98 2.32
C ARG A 96 6.97 9.43 2.87
N VAL A 97 7.10 9.45 4.18
CA VAL A 97 8.33 9.85 4.87
C VAL A 97 9.16 8.63 5.26
N THR A 98 10.40 8.85 5.68
CA THR A 98 11.28 7.79 6.23
C THR A 98 10.98 7.48 7.68
N ASP A 99 10.20 8.33 8.36
CA ASP A 99 9.83 8.16 9.76
C ASP A 99 9.12 6.83 9.99
N VAL A 100 9.41 6.25 11.15
CA VAL A 100 8.92 4.94 11.56
C VAL A 100 7.95 5.12 12.72
N ASP A 101 6.75 4.60 12.54
CA ASP A 101 5.76 4.39 13.58
C ASP A 101 6.07 3.06 14.30
N ARG A 102 6.18 3.14 15.63
CA ARG A 102 6.56 2.04 16.54
C ARG A 102 5.37 1.36 17.20
N ARG A 103 4.14 1.63 16.77
CA ARG A 103 2.97 0.93 17.30
C ARG A 103 3.10 -0.59 17.12
N GLN A 104 2.54 -1.35 18.06
CA GLN A 104 2.62 -2.80 18.04
C GLN A 104 1.76 -3.40 16.93
N PRO A 105 2.18 -4.52 16.32
CA PRO A 105 1.32 -5.24 15.38
C PRO A 105 0.12 -5.87 16.09
N PRO A 106 -1.02 -6.04 15.41
CA PRO A 106 -2.12 -6.85 15.90
C PRO A 106 -1.73 -8.34 15.97
N VAL A 107 -2.42 -9.08 16.85
CA VAL A 107 -2.24 -10.53 16.99
C VAL A 107 -2.91 -11.28 15.85
N GLY A 108 -2.38 -12.46 15.49
CA GLY A 108 -3.04 -13.35 14.51
C GLY A 108 -2.83 -12.98 13.05
N MET A 109 -1.88 -12.09 12.73
CA MET A 109 -1.53 -11.77 11.35
C MET A 109 -0.73 -12.89 10.68
N PRO A 110 -0.81 -13.03 9.33
CA PRO A 110 0.04 -13.94 8.57
C PRO A 110 1.53 -13.59 8.72
N LEU A 111 2.38 -14.61 8.76
CA LEU A 111 3.84 -14.45 8.87
C LEU A 111 4.41 -13.55 7.76
N SER A 112 3.87 -13.70 6.54
CA SER A 112 4.31 -12.94 5.37
C SER A 112 4.08 -11.44 5.49
N PHE A 113 3.22 -11.00 6.43
CA PHE A 113 2.92 -9.59 6.61
C PHE A 113 3.97 -8.86 7.45
N PHE A 114 4.86 -9.60 8.09
CA PHE A 114 5.91 -9.07 8.92
C PHE A 114 7.22 -8.89 8.14
N ARG A 115 7.99 -7.90 8.54
CA ARG A 115 9.38 -7.76 8.12
C ARG A 115 10.21 -8.83 8.83
N GLN A 116 11.06 -9.55 8.09
CA GLN A 116 11.91 -10.60 8.68
C GLN A 116 12.76 -10.07 9.85
N GLY A 117 13.44 -8.94 9.66
CA GLY A 117 14.24 -8.33 10.73
C GLY A 117 13.44 -7.89 11.97
N TYR A 118 12.12 -7.70 11.86
CA TYR A 118 11.27 -7.49 13.03
C TYR A 118 11.10 -8.81 13.80
N LEU A 119 10.71 -9.88 13.10
CA LEU A 119 10.53 -11.21 13.71
C LEU A 119 11.81 -11.75 14.35
N ASP A 120 12.96 -11.52 13.72
CA ASP A 120 14.27 -11.94 14.23
C ASP A 120 14.69 -11.17 15.49
N SER A 121 14.13 -9.97 15.69
CA SER A 121 14.43 -9.13 16.85
C SER A 121 13.60 -9.48 18.08
N LEU A 122 12.55 -10.31 17.94
CA LEU A 122 11.66 -10.67 19.02
C LEU A 122 12.24 -11.79 19.88
N LEU A 123 11.99 -11.72 21.19
CA LEU A 123 12.22 -12.86 22.05
C LEU A 123 11.21 -13.99 21.71
N PRO A 124 11.53 -15.26 22.02
CA PRO A 124 10.62 -16.37 21.76
C PRO A 124 9.22 -16.21 22.38
N ILE A 125 9.15 -15.57 23.55
CA ILE A 125 7.87 -15.29 24.23
C ILE A 125 7.05 -14.24 23.48
N ASP A 126 7.66 -13.11 23.10
CA ASP A 126 7.00 -12.05 22.35
C ASP A 126 6.49 -12.55 21.00
N ARG A 127 7.30 -13.39 20.32
CA ARG A 127 6.91 -14.01 19.05
C ARG A 127 5.70 -14.94 19.21
N SER A 128 5.62 -15.66 20.33
CA SER A 128 4.48 -16.54 20.63
C SER A 128 3.21 -15.75 20.91
N ASP A 129 3.32 -14.61 21.60
CA ASP A 129 2.20 -13.73 21.94
C ASP A 129 1.56 -13.07 20.71
N LEU A 130 2.33 -12.88 19.63
CA LEU A 130 1.80 -12.41 18.35
C LEU A 130 0.83 -13.41 17.69
N LYS A 131 0.85 -14.69 18.09
CA LYS A 131 0.02 -15.75 17.52
C LYS A 131 0.05 -15.75 15.99
N VAL A 132 1.24 -15.56 15.43
CA VAL A 132 1.43 -15.42 13.98
C VAL A 132 0.84 -16.65 13.28
N LYS A 133 0.00 -16.42 12.27
CA LYS A 133 -0.48 -17.51 11.43
C LYS A 133 0.65 -17.93 10.51
N GLU A 134 1.04 -19.20 10.58
CA GLU A 134 2.01 -19.81 9.65
C GLU A 134 1.48 -19.93 8.22
N ASP A 135 0.23 -19.51 8.01
CA ASP A 135 -0.39 -19.45 6.71
C ASP A 135 0.40 -18.53 5.76
N THR A 136 1.14 -19.16 4.86
CA THR A 136 1.90 -18.54 3.77
C THR A 136 1.09 -18.52 2.47
N SER A 137 -0.19 -18.92 2.50
CA SER A 137 -1.06 -18.93 1.30
C SER A 137 -1.28 -17.56 0.69
N ILE A 138 -0.94 -16.49 1.42
CA ILE A 138 -1.05 -15.12 0.98
C ILE A 138 0.32 -14.64 0.51
N PRO A 139 0.58 -14.69 -0.82
CA PRO A 139 1.85 -14.25 -1.36
C PRO A 139 2.03 -12.76 -1.13
N VAL A 140 3.27 -12.35 -0.87
CA VAL A 140 3.67 -10.96 -0.92
C VAL A 140 4.37 -10.73 -2.24
N TYR A 141 3.91 -9.74 -2.98
CA TYR A 141 4.48 -9.41 -4.28
C TYR A 141 5.35 -8.17 -4.19
N ASN A 142 6.40 -8.13 -5.00
CA ASN A 142 7.17 -6.93 -5.21
C ASN A 142 6.46 -6.03 -6.23
N PHE A 143 6.07 -4.83 -5.82
CA PHE A 143 5.37 -3.86 -6.67
C PHE A 143 6.28 -2.74 -7.19
N VAL A 144 7.59 -2.83 -6.99
CA VAL A 144 8.53 -1.81 -7.49
C VAL A 144 8.43 -1.73 -9.02
N GLY A 145 8.07 -0.54 -9.52
CA GLY A 145 7.90 -0.30 -10.96
C GLY A 145 6.64 -0.93 -11.58
N PHE A 146 5.75 -1.51 -10.78
CA PHE A 146 4.48 -2.04 -11.26
C PHE A 146 3.48 -0.91 -11.50
N ASP A 147 2.90 -0.87 -12.70
CA ASP A 147 1.79 0.01 -13.06
C ASP A 147 0.59 -0.85 -13.47
N PRO A 148 -0.51 -0.87 -12.69
CA PRO A 148 -1.71 -1.64 -13.02
C PRO A 148 -2.43 -1.12 -14.27
N ASN A 149 -2.12 0.09 -14.75
CA ASN A 149 -2.80 0.72 -15.88
C ASN A 149 -1.95 0.68 -17.16
N ARG A 150 -0.75 0.08 -17.12
CA ARG A 150 0.09 -0.05 -18.30
C ARG A 150 -0.59 -0.99 -19.29
N VAL A 151 -0.99 -0.45 -20.45
CA VAL A 151 -1.53 -1.25 -21.56
C VAL A 151 -0.46 -2.28 -21.95
N PRO A 152 -0.77 -3.59 -21.98
CA PRO A 152 0.21 -4.58 -22.34
C PRO A 152 0.64 -4.34 -23.79
N SER A 153 1.90 -3.95 -24.00
CA SER A 153 2.55 -4.08 -25.30
C SER A 153 2.61 -5.57 -25.63
N ALA A 154 2.40 -5.94 -26.89
CA ALA A 154 2.17 -7.29 -27.40
C ALA A 154 3.28 -8.36 -27.15
N SER A 155 4.19 -8.16 -26.20
CA SER A 155 5.33 -9.03 -25.94
C SER A 155 5.80 -9.11 -24.49
N ALA A 156 4.99 -8.71 -23.50
CA ALA A 156 5.41 -8.77 -22.09
C ALA A 156 4.42 -9.56 -21.22
N SER A 157 4.57 -10.89 -21.22
CA SER A 157 4.11 -11.76 -20.14
C SER A 157 5.06 -11.62 -18.95
N SER A 158 4.80 -10.68 -18.05
CA SER A 158 5.36 -10.71 -16.70
C SER A 158 4.21 -10.51 -15.73
N GLY A 159 3.80 -11.63 -15.15
CA GLY A 159 2.82 -11.70 -14.08
C GLY A 159 3.41 -11.17 -12.77
N MET A 160 2.58 -11.06 -11.74
CA MET A 160 3.05 -10.70 -10.40
C MET A 160 4.07 -11.75 -9.95
N GLU A 161 5.33 -11.36 -9.84
CA GLU A 161 6.40 -12.27 -9.43
C GLU A 161 6.35 -12.45 -7.91
N THR A 162 6.05 -13.68 -7.48
CA THR A 162 6.20 -14.11 -6.08
C THR A 162 7.68 -14.15 -5.74
N THR A 163 8.05 -13.72 -4.54
CA THR A 163 9.42 -13.79 -4.03
C THR A 163 9.58 -14.92 -3.04
#